data_AF-A0A7X8JUL6-F1
#
_entry.id   AF-A0A7X8JUL6-F1
#
_cell.length_a   1.000
_cell.length_b   1.000
_cell.length_c   1.000
_cell.angle_alpha   90.00
_cell.angle_beta   90.00
_cell.angle_gamma   90.00
#
_symmetry.space_group_name_H-M   'P 1'
#
loop_
_entity.id
_entity.type
_entity.pdbx_description
1 polymer ?
#
loop_
_entity_poly.entity_id
_entity_poly.type
_entity_poly.pdbx_seq_one_letter_code
_entity_poly.pdbx_strand_id
1 'polypeptide(L)'
;MHELSVNYSISVFFVVLLSASVLNLLRQHFIFQVTGIAFLFMFMIIKVSALFKSNSDILLSDLYYSILPILTAMGACLVAMALGFWIFPPIRRILRIKMGI
;
A
#
# COMPACT_ATOMS: atom_id res chain seq x y z
N MET A 1 14.55 -5.48 -17.93
CA MET A 1 13.40 -5.97 -17.14
C MET A 1 13.19 -5.17 -15.86
N HIS A 2 14.24 -4.72 -15.17
CA HIS A 2 14.12 -3.92 -13.93
C HIS A 2 13.34 -2.61 -14.06
N GLU A 3 13.46 -1.87 -15.17
CA GLU A 3 12.70 -0.62 -15.36
C GLU A 3 11.18 -0.84 -15.40
N LEU A 4 10.73 -1.95 -15.99
CA LEU A 4 9.31 -2.31 -15.99
C LEU A 4 8.81 -2.62 -14.58
N SER A 5 9.65 -3.28 -13.77
CA SER A 5 9.36 -3.58 -12.36
C SER A 5 9.23 -2.31 -11.52
N VAL A 6 10.07 -1.31 -11.78
CA VAL A 6 10.02 0.00 -11.11
C VAL A 6 8.75 0.75 -11.50
N ASN A 7 8.44 0.83 -12.80
CA ASN A 7 7.26 1.54 -13.28
C ASN A 7 5.94 0.88 -12.81
N TYR A 8 5.93 -0.46 -12.76
CA TYR A 8 4.83 -1.23 -12.16
C TYR A 8 4.69 -0.94 -10.67
N SER A 9 5.78 -0.88 -9.91
CA SER A 9 5.74 -0.61 -8.47
C SER A 9 5.27 0.80 -8.14
N ILE A 10 5.61 1.78 -8.98
CA ILE A 10 5.10 3.16 -8.89
C ILE A 10 3.59 3.19 -9.18
N SER A 11 3.15 2.46 -10.21
CA SER A 11 1.73 2.36 -10.56
C SER A 11 0.91 1.74 -9.41
N VAL A 12 1.41 0.64 -8.84
CA VAL A 12 0.80 -0.02 -7.68
C VAL A 12 0.74 0.94 -6.48
N PHE A 13 1.80 1.73 -6.26
CA PHE A 13 1.81 2.73 -5.20
C PHE A 13 0.64 3.72 -5.32
N PHE A 14 0.45 4.33 -6.49
CA PHE A 14 -0.64 5.30 -6.69
C PHE A 14 -2.03 4.68 -6.60
N VAL A 15 -2.23 3.49 -7.15
CA VAL A 15 -3.52 2.78 -7.10
C VAL A 15 -3.89 2.44 -5.65
N VAL A 16 -2.93 1.92 -4.88
CA VAL A 16 -3.14 1.58 -3.46
C VAL A 16 -3.32 2.85 -2.62
N LEU A 17 -2.54 3.91 -2.88
CA LEU A 17 -2.67 5.20 -2.20
C LEU A 17 -4.06 5.81 -2.39
N LEU A 18 -4.56 5.86 -3.62
CA LEU A 18 -5.90 6.38 -3.92
C LEU A 18 -6.98 5.53 -3.28
N SER A 19 -6.89 4.21 -3.39
CA SER A 19 -7.85 3.28 -2.79
C SER A 19 -7.90 3.40 -1.27
N ALA A 20 -6.73 3.48 -0.63
CA ALA A 20 -6.61 3.67 0.81
C ALA A 20 -7.09 5.05 1.27
N SER A 21 -6.90 6.09 0.45
CA SER A 21 -7.40 7.43 0.72
C SER A 21 -8.93 7.48 0.71
N VAL A 22 -9.59 6.75 -0.20
CA VAL A 22 -11.06 6.63 -0.21
C VAL A 22 -11.55 5.98 1.08
N LEU A 23 -10.89 4.92 1.54
CA LEU A 23 -11.23 4.25 2.80
C LEU A 23 -11.07 5.19 4.01
N ASN A 24 -10.13 6.14 3.93
CA ASN A 24 -9.89 7.12 4.99
C ASN A 24 -11.04 8.13 5.21
N LEU A 25 -12.01 8.18 4.29
CA LEU A 25 -13.25 8.94 4.47
C LEU A 25 -14.23 8.29 5.46
N LEU A 26 -14.13 6.96 5.68
CA LEU A 26 -14.96 6.24 6.67
C LEU A 26 -14.55 6.60 8.11
N ARG A 27 -15.18 6.06 9.16
CA ARG A 27 -14.79 6.34 10.57
C ARG A 27 -13.80 5.31 11.16
N GLN A 28 -13.70 4.12 10.55
CA GLN A 28 -12.89 2.96 11.00
C GLN A 28 -11.73 2.62 10.04
N HIS A 29 -11.20 3.61 9.33
CA HIS A 29 -10.14 3.47 8.31
C HIS A 29 -8.89 2.71 8.79
N PHE A 30 -8.51 2.93 10.04
CA PHE A 30 -7.34 2.30 10.64
C PHE A 30 -7.41 0.76 10.59
N ILE A 31 -8.57 0.17 10.90
CA ILE A 31 -8.72 -1.29 10.94
C ILE A 31 -8.54 -1.87 9.55
N PHE A 32 -9.21 -1.30 8.54
CA PHE A 32 -9.12 -1.79 7.16
C PHE A 32 -7.71 -1.67 6.57
N GLN A 33 -7.00 -0.57 6.83
CA GLN A 33 -5.63 -0.40 6.33
C GLN A 33 -4.64 -1.34 7.04
N VAL A 34 -4.77 -1.56 8.35
CA VAL A 34 -3.93 -2.52 9.08
C VAL A 34 -4.17 -3.95 8.58
N THR A 35 -5.43 -4.34 8.35
CA THR A 35 -5.75 -5.64 7.74
C THR A 35 -5.15 -5.78 6.35
N GLY A 36 -5.19 -4.72 5.53
CA GLY A 36 -4.56 -4.71 4.21
C GLY A 36 -3.04 -4.89 4.26
N ILE A 37 -2.35 -4.23 5.19
CA ILE A 37 -0.90 -4.40 5.40
C ILE A 37 -0.60 -5.83 5.86
N ALA A 38 -1.36 -6.38 6.81
CA ALA A 38 -1.17 -7.75 7.28
C ALA A 38 -1.37 -8.79 6.16
N PHE A 39 -2.35 -8.58 5.28
CA PHE A 39 -2.58 -9.43 4.12
C PHE A 39 -1.43 -9.36 3.11
N LEU A 40 -0.97 -8.16 2.77
CA LEU A 40 0.17 -7.95 1.86
C LEU A 40 1.46 -8.55 2.43
N PHE A 41 1.65 -8.47 3.74
CA PHE A 41 2.78 -9.07 4.44
C PHE A 41 2.77 -10.60 4.35
N MET A 42 1.62 -11.24 4.59
CA MET A 42 1.47 -12.69 4.41
C MET A 42 1.70 -13.10 2.95
N PHE A 43 1.17 -12.34 2.00
CA PHE A 43 1.37 -12.58 0.57
C PHE A 43 2.84 -12.47 0.17
N MET A 44 3.57 -11.49 0.73
CA MET A 44 5.01 -11.35 0.54
C MET A 44 5.77 -12.60 0.98
N ILE A 45 5.50 -13.12 2.18
CA ILE A 45 6.15 -14.34 2.69
C ILE A 45 5.92 -15.51 1.74
N ILE A 46 4.66 -15.74 1.34
CA ILE A 46 4.31 -16.83 0.41
C ILE A 46 5.07 -16.68 -0.92
N LYS A 47 5.12 -15.47 -1.48
CA LYS A 47 5.80 -15.20 -2.76
C LYS A 47 7.31 -15.44 -2.66
N VAL A 48 7.94 -15.02 -1.55
CA VAL A 48 9.37 -15.26 -1.30
C VAL A 48 9.65 -16.75 -1.18
N SER A 49 8.85 -17.48 -0.40
CA SER A 49 9.00 -18.94 -0.27
C SER A 49 8.82 -19.67 -1.61
N ALA A 50 7.87 -19.23 -2.45
CA ALA A 50 7.66 -19.79 -3.79
C ALA A 50 8.86 -19.52 -4.73
N LEU A 51 9.44 -18.33 -4.67
CA LEU A 51 10.63 -17.97 -5.45
C LEU A 51 11.84 -18.82 -5.06
N PHE A 52 12.12 -18.96 -3.76
CA PHE A 52 13.21 -19.80 -3.25
C PHE A 52 13.05 -21.28 -3.62
N LYS A 53 11.82 -21.78 -3.72
CA LYS A 53 11.56 -23.16 -4.16
C LYS A 53 11.79 -23.35 -5.66
N SER A 54 11.55 -22.31 -6.48
CA SER A 54 11.58 -22.40 -7.94
C SER A 54 12.96 -22.20 -8.55
N ASN A 55 13.87 -21.49 -7.88
CA ASN A 55 15.19 -21.16 -8.42
C ASN A 55 16.23 -21.24 -7.29
N SER A 56 17.26 -22.07 -7.45
CA SER A 56 18.35 -22.23 -6.48
C SER A 56 19.41 -21.13 -6.55
N ASP A 57 19.55 -20.46 -7.71
CA ASP A 57 20.58 -19.45 -7.98
C ASP A 57 19.99 -18.03 -8.12
N ILE A 58 19.12 -17.65 -7.19
CA ILE A 58 18.47 -16.33 -7.26
C ILE A 58 19.43 -15.25 -6.79
N LEU A 59 19.74 -14.31 -7.67
CA LEU A 59 20.44 -13.09 -7.31
C LEU A 59 19.57 -12.24 -6.39
N LEU A 60 20.16 -11.68 -5.33
CA LEU A 60 19.45 -10.86 -4.33
C LEU A 60 18.71 -9.68 -4.97
N SER A 61 19.21 -9.17 -6.09
CA SER A 61 18.59 -8.11 -6.88
C SER A 61 17.23 -8.54 -7.46
N ASP A 62 17.10 -9.75 -8.01
CA ASP A 62 15.84 -10.21 -8.59
C ASP A 62 14.78 -10.46 -7.52
N LEU A 63 15.21 -10.94 -6.35
CA LEU A 63 14.34 -11.05 -5.18
C LEU A 63 13.82 -9.66 -4.77
N TYR A 64 14.71 -8.67 -4.69
CA TYR A 64 14.34 -7.29 -4.33
C TYR A 64 13.32 -6.69 -5.31
N TYR A 65 13.57 -6.76 -6.63
CA TYR A 65 12.65 -6.22 -7.63
C TYR A 65 11.29 -6.94 -7.68
N SER A 66 11.24 -8.23 -7.32
CA SER A 66 10.00 -8.99 -7.26
C SER A 66 9.12 -8.62 -6.06
N ILE A 67 9.74 -8.21 -4.96
CA ILE A 67 9.06 -7.83 -3.72
C ILE A 67 8.74 -6.32 -3.69
N LEU A 68 9.53 -5.51 -4.39
CA LEU A 68 9.41 -4.05 -4.50
C LEU A 68 7.94 -3.55 -4.63
N PRO A 69 7.09 -4.09 -5.51
CA PRO A 69 5.70 -3.64 -5.63
C PRO A 69 4.85 -3.91 -4.37
N ILE A 70 5.15 -4.96 -3.61
CA ILE A 70 4.47 -5.26 -2.35
C ILE A 70 4.95 -4.29 -1.26
N LEU A 71 6.25 -3.99 -1.23
CA LEU A 71 6.80 -2.98 -0.33
C LEU A 71 6.22 -1.59 -0.61
N THR A 72 6.11 -1.19 -1.88
CA THR A 72 5.52 0.11 -2.24
C THR A 72 4.03 0.16 -1.90
N ALA A 73 3.28 -0.94 -2.09
CA ALA A 73 1.88 -1.02 -1.66
C ALA A 73 1.72 -0.84 -0.14
N MET A 74 2.54 -1.53 0.67
CA MET A 74 2.54 -1.36 2.13
C MET A 74 2.89 0.08 2.53
N GLY A 75 3.91 0.66 1.87
CA GLY A 75 4.28 2.07 2.05
C GLY A 75 3.15 3.04 1.72
N ALA A 76 2.43 2.81 0.61
CA ALA A 76 1.26 3.60 0.22
C ALA A 76 0.15 3.54 1.27
N CYS A 77 -0.11 2.37 1.86
CA CYS A 77 -1.08 2.23 2.94
C CYS A 77 -0.68 3.04 4.19
N LEU A 78 0.60 3.03 4.58
CA LEU A 78 1.12 3.81 5.70
C LEU A 78 1.07 5.32 5.44
N VAL A 79 1.46 5.74 4.23
CA VAL A 79 1.37 7.15 3.83
C VAL A 79 -0.09 7.61 3.82
N ALA A 80 -1.01 6.78 3.31
CA ALA A 80 -2.44 7.08 3.35
C ALA A 80 -2.98 7.18 4.79
N MET A 81 -2.50 6.36 5.75
CA MET A 81 -2.83 6.55 7.17
C MET A 81 -2.32 7.90 7.71
N ALA A 82 -1.09 8.27 7.39
CA ALA A 82 -0.48 9.52 7.85
C ALA A 82 -1.21 10.76 7.25
N LEU A 83 -1.46 10.75 5.95
CA LEU A 83 -2.30 11.74 5.27
C LEU A 83 -3.72 11.73 5.85
N GLY A 84 -4.19 10.56 6.26
CA GLY A 84 -5.49 10.39 6.88
C GLY A 84 -5.65 11.07 8.23
N PHE A 85 -4.59 11.14 9.01
CA PHE A 85 -4.55 11.91 10.26
C PHE A 85 -4.38 13.41 10.03
N TRP A 86 -3.70 13.83 8.95
CA TRP A 86 -3.37 15.24 8.75
C TRP A 86 -4.38 16.01 7.88
N ILE A 87 -4.82 15.41 6.77
CA ILE A 87 -5.60 16.06 5.71
C ILE A 87 -7.11 15.81 5.87
N PHE A 88 -7.51 14.64 6.37
CA PHE A 88 -8.93 14.35 6.54
C PHE A 88 -9.63 15.05 7.72
N PRO A 89 -9.00 15.41 8.85
CA PRO A 89 -9.66 16.24 9.86
C PRO A 89 -10.09 17.62 9.33
N PRO A 90 -9.24 18.42 8.65
CA PRO A 90 -9.67 19.70 8.10
C PRO A 90 -10.70 19.51 6.97
N ILE A 91 -10.57 18.50 6.11
CA ILE A 91 -11.57 18.20 5.07
C ILE A 91 -12.92 17.80 5.68
N ARG A 92 -12.94 16.95 6.71
CA ARG A 92 -14.18 16.62 7.44
C ARG A 92 -14.78 17.85 8.10
N ARG A 93 -13.96 18.77 8.62
CA ARG A 93 -14.44 20.02 9.20
C ARG A 93 -15.11 20.91 8.15
N ILE A 94 -14.48 21.07 6.99
CA ILE A 94 -15.02 21.85 5.86
C ILE A 94 -16.31 21.22 5.32
N LEU A 95 -16.33 19.90 5.10
CA LEU A 95 -17.52 19.19 4.63
C LEU A 95 -18.69 19.30 5.63
N ARG A 96 -18.42 19.20 6.94
CA ARG A 96 -19.46 19.35 7.97
C ARG A 96 -20.05 20.76 7.97
N ILE A 97 -19.20 21.79 7.88
CA ILE A 97 -19.63 23.19 7.77
C ILE A 97 -20.45 23.43 6.50
N LYS A 98 -20.04 22.85 5.37
CA LYS A 98 -20.71 23.05 4.07
C LYS A 98 -22.04 22.29 3.95
N MET A 99 -22.20 21.16 4.65
CA MET A 99 -23.43 20.36 4.68
C MET A 99 -24.40 20.73 5.81
N GLY A 100 -24.02 21.62 6.74
CA GLY A 100 -24.96 22.15 7.74
C GLY A 100 -25.50 21.10 8.72
N ILE A 101 -24.65 20.18 9.18
CA ILE A 101 -24.94 19.24 10.29
C ILE A 101 -23.97 19.52 11.45
#